data_AF-A0A7G8J8U5-F1
#
_entry.id   AF-A0A7G8J8U5-F1
#
_cell.length_a   1.000
_cell.length_b   1.000
_cell.length_c   1.000
_cell.angle_alpha   90.00
_cell.angle_beta   90.00
_cell.angle_gamma   90.00
#
_symmetry.space_group_name_H-M   'P 1'
#
loop_
_entity.id
_entity.type
_entity.pdbx_description
1 polymer ?
#
loop_
_entity_poly.entity_id
_entity_poly.type
_entity_poly.pdbx_seq_one_letter_code
_entity_poly.pdbx_strand_id
1 'polypeptide(L)' 'MDSSSQSQAVWFQDDASEKNSSRQFVAAELLNGRLAMLGFAIGLLTEALTGHGIVSQFTFGVLGIN' A
#
# COMPACT_ATOMS: atom_id res chain seq x y z
N MET A 1 -43.44 -20.36 -5.68
CA MET A 1 -42.04 -19.91 -5.86
C MET A 1 -42.13 -18.41 -6.07
N ASP A 2 -41.99 -17.68 -4.96
CA ASP A 2 -42.60 -16.38 -4.78
C ASP A 2 -41.47 -15.36 -4.70
N SER A 3 -41.47 -14.41 -5.64
CA SER A 3 -40.42 -13.41 -5.82
C SER A 3 -40.14 -12.57 -4.55
N SER A 4 -41.12 -12.48 -3.65
CA SER A 4 -41.04 -11.77 -2.36
C SER A 4 -40.06 -12.39 -1.36
N SER A 5 -39.81 -13.71 -1.43
CA SER A 5 -38.87 -14.40 -0.55
C SER A 5 -37.41 -14.18 -0.98
N GLN A 6 -37.18 -14.02 -2.30
CA GLN A 6 -35.86 -13.76 -2.87
C GLN A 6 -35.38 -12.33 -2.62
N SER A 7 -36.27 -11.34 -2.65
CA SER A 7 -35.93 -9.92 -2.37
C SER A 7 -35.52 -9.67 -0.92
N GLN A 8 -36.13 -10.38 0.03
CA GLN A 8 -35.75 -10.29 1.45
C GLN A 8 -34.36 -10.89 1.68
N ALA A 9 -33.99 -11.98 1.00
CA ALA A 9 -32.65 -12.56 1.08
C ALA A 9 -31.56 -11.65 0.47
N VAL A 10 -31.86 -10.92 -0.61
CA VAL A 10 -30.95 -9.94 -1.24
C VAL A 10 -30.66 -8.76 -0.32
N TRP A 11 -31.68 -8.21 0.33
CA TRP A 11 -31.54 -7.09 1.27
C TRP A 11 -30.63 -7.42 2.47
N PHE A 12 -30.68 -8.66 2.99
CA PHE A 12 -29.73 -9.14 4.01
C PHE A 12 -28.33 -9.45 3.47
N GLN A 13 -28.18 -9.67 2.16
CA GLN A 13 -26.89 -9.96 1.53
C GLN A 13 -26.11 -8.69 1.16
N ASP A 14 -26.79 -7.57 0.87
CA ASP A 14 -26.17 -6.30 0.49
C ASP A 14 -25.53 -5.53 1.66
N ASP A 15 -26.03 -5.68 2.89
CA ASP A 15 -25.35 -5.13 4.09
C ASP A 15 -23.99 -5.80 4.40
N ALA A 16 -23.76 -6.99 3.84
CA ALA A 16 -22.50 -7.73 3.97
C ALA A 16 -21.47 -7.37 2.88
N SER A 17 -21.88 -6.76 1.78
CA SER A 17 -21.01 -6.42 0.64
C SER A 17 -20.45 -4.99 0.70
N GLU A 18 -21.10 -4.06 1.42
CA GLU A 18 -20.70 -2.64 1.43
C GLU A 18 -19.61 -2.28 2.48
N LYS A 19 -19.35 -3.16 3.45
CA LYS A 19 -18.24 -3.02 4.43
C LYS A 19 -16.88 -3.49 3.92
N ASN A 20 -16.73 -3.70 2.61
CA ASN A 20 -15.44 -4.06 2.03
C ASN A 20 -14.57 -2.81 1.86
N SER A 21 -15.11 -1.72 1.32
CA SER A 21 -14.35 -0.51 0.98
C SER A 21 -13.64 0.12 2.19
N SER A 22 -14.32 0.22 3.33
CA SER A 22 -13.74 0.78 4.56
C SER A 22 -12.64 -0.10 5.16
N ARG A 23 -12.74 -1.43 5.07
CA ARG A 23 -11.64 -2.33 5.45
C ARG A 23 -10.48 -2.29 4.47
N GLN A 24 -10.76 -2.07 3.18
CA GLN A 24 -9.73 -1.96 2.14
C GLN A 24 -8.86 -0.72 2.37
N PHE A 25 -9.41 0.39 2.84
CA PHE A 25 -8.62 1.57 3.20
C PHE A 25 -7.69 1.30 4.38
N VAL A 26 -8.16 0.66 5.46
CA VAL A 26 -7.31 0.31 6.62
C VAL A 26 -6.20 -0.68 6.22
N ALA A 27 -6.52 -1.66 5.38
CA ALA A 27 -5.51 -2.56 4.83
C ALA A 27 -4.47 -1.81 3.97
N ALA A 28 -4.92 -0.86 3.13
CA ALA A 28 -4.04 -0.03 2.32
C ALA A 28 -3.16 0.91 3.18
N GLU A 29 -3.70 1.48 4.25
CA GLU A 29 -2.95 2.31 5.21
C GLU A 29 -1.82 1.51 5.89
N LEU A 30 -2.12 0.30 6.35
CA LEU A 30 -1.12 -0.59 6.96
C LEU A 30 -0.07 -1.06 5.94
N LEU A 31 -0.48 -1.33 4.70
CA LEU A 31 0.45 -1.69 3.63
C LEU A 31 1.37 -0.52 3.28
N ASN A 32 0.82 0.68 3.09
CA ASN A 32 1.59 1.88 2.80
C ASN A 32 2.56 2.22 3.95
N GLY A 33 2.12 2.11 5.20
CA GLY A 33 2.98 2.32 6.36
C GLY A 33 4.16 1.33 6.43
N ARG A 34 3.92 0.05 6.13
CA ARG A 34 4.98 -0.97 6.09
C ARG A 34 5.96 -0.74 4.94
N LEU A 35 5.45 -0.40 3.75
CA LEU A 35 6.29 -0.05 2.61
C LEU A 35 7.16 1.18 2.91
N ALA A 36 6.60 2.20 3.57
CA ALA A 36 7.35 3.39 3.96
C ALA A 36 8.47 3.07 4.96
N MET A 37 8.18 2.26 5.99
CA MET A 37 9.21 1.83 6.95
C MET A 37 10.31 1.00 6.28
N LEU A 38 9.95 0.10 5.35
CA LEU A 38 10.92 -0.69 4.59
C LEU A 38 11.76 0.19 3.66
N GLY A 39 11.14 1.13 2.94
CA GLY A 39 11.85 2.07 2.07
C GLY A 39 12.85 2.93 2.84
N PHE A 40 12.47 3.40 4.03
CA PHE A 40 13.37 4.13 4.93
C PHE A 40 14.51 3.26 5.45
N ALA A 41 14.21 2.04 5.91
CA ALA A 41 15.23 1.11 6.41
C ALA A 41 16.23 0.70 5.32
N ILE A 42 15.75 0.43 4.10
CA ILE A 42 16.59 0.12 2.94
C ILE A 42 17.43 1.35 2.55
N GLY A 43 16.85 2.56 2.58
CA GLY A 43 17.57 3.80 2.33
C GLY A 43 18.74 4.00 3.30
N LEU A 44 18.47 3.88 4.61
CA LEU A 44 19.50 3.93 5.66
C LEU A 44 20.55 2.84 5.50
N LEU A 45 20.13 1.59 5.24
CA LEU A 45 21.06 0.47 5.08
C LEU A 45 21.98 0.69 3.87
N THR A 46 21.44 1.22 2.77
CA THR A 46 22.21 1.47 1.55
C THR A 46 23.19 2.62 1.73
N GLU A 47 22.79 3.67 2.46
CA GLU A 47 23.69 4.76 2.87
C GLU A 47 24.82 4.25 3.77
N ALA A 48 24.49 3.39 4.75
CA ALA A 48 25.45 2.81 5.67
C ALA A 48 26.45 1.86 4.98
N LEU A 49 25.99 1.04 4.03
CA LEU A 49 26.84 0.10 3.31
C LEU A 49 27.75 0.77 2.28
N THR A 50 27.29 1.85 1.64
CA THR A 50 28.10 2.52 0.61
C THR A 50 28.98 3.65 1.17
N GLY A 51 28.66 4.16 2.37
CA GLY A 51 29.39 5.27 2.99
C GLY A 51 29.27 6.61 2.24
N HIS A 52 28.57 6.62 1.11
CA HIS A 52 28.23 7.77 0.28
C HIS A 52 26.73 7.64 -0.01
N GLY A 53 25.93 8.60 0.44
CA GLY A 53 24.47 8.51 0.35
C GLY A 53 23.97 8.18 -1.07
N ILE A 54 22.87 7.45 -1.18
CA ILE A 54 22.26 7.02 -2.46
C ILE A 54 22.05 8.20 -3.44
N VAL A 55 21.86 9.42 -2.90
CA VAL A 55 21.75 10.68 -3.65
C VAL A 55 23.03 10.99 -4.43
N SER A 56 24.20 10.70 -3.84
CA SER A 56 25.52 10.90 -4.48
C SER A 56 25.69 9.97 -5.67
N GLN A 57 25.28 8.71 -5.59
CA GLN A 57 25.42 7.76 -6.70
C GLN A 57 24.35 7.92 -7.79
N PHE A 58 23.10 8.30 -7.45
CA PHE A 58 22.11 8.67 -8.47
C PHE A 58 22.43 10.02 -9.13
N THR A 59 22.93 11.01 -8.38
CA THR A 59 23.41 12.28 -8.96
C THR A 59 24.63 12.05 -9.85
N PHE A 60 25.64 11.34 -9.36
CA PHE A 60 26.88 11.17 -10.10
C PHE A 60 26.77 10.13 -11.23
N GLY A 61 26.09 9.01 -10.98
CA GLY A 61 25.95 7.90 -11.92
C GLY A 61 24.80 8.03 -12.91
N VAL A 62 23.67 8.64 -12.54
CA VAL A 62 22.51 8.86 -13.45
C VAL A 62 22.51 10.26 -14.09
N LEU A 63 23.01 11.31 -13.42
CA LEU A 63 23.04 12.67 -14.01
C LEU A 63 24.38 13.06 -14.66
N GLY A 64 25.46 12.27 -14.48
CA GLY A 64 26.69 12.41 -15.26
C GLY A 64 27.33 13.80 -15.23
N ILE A 65 27.36 14.44 -14.05
CA ILE A 65 28.00 15.76 -13.86
C ILE A 65 29.37 15.55 -13.21
N ASN A 66 30.41 16.05 -13.90
CA ASN A 66 31.85 15.91 -13.58
C ASN A 66 32.27 16.85 -12.45
#